data_AF-A0A7W7CPX1-F1
#
_entry.id   AF-A0A7W7CPX1-F1
#
_cell.length_a   1.000
_cell.length_b   1.000
_cell.length_c   1.000
_cell.angle_alpha   90.00
_cell.angle_beta   90.00
_cell.angle_gamma   90.00
#
_symmetry.space_group_name_H-M   'P 1'
#
loop_
_entity.id
_entity.type
_entity.pdbx_description
1 polymer ?
#
loop_
_entity_poly.entity_id
_entity_poly.type
_entity_poly.pdbx_seq_one_letter_code
_entity_poly.pdbx_strand_id
1 'polypeptide(L)'
;MPGLSALPRLAAAVKDSDEATLSAIKDRFENHNGRIVESYFPAHTNACLLLVERNGNPDGGREAEKPYRRLMVWMDRRDIAMRHPPFIAAYWRTIWLARRAEHESKNVLTQRTRNLCLDMLFDVAVLLLGTVDSIASTKDETTVRLERTSLVATADLDRVEKFAERGAIHRTFARYLLGLPAGIMLLALPVYVMEQHLRIAQSFQHLITLCIIGGGIGAIASVMVRITRGQNLSVDVNQGGVVTFLAGAFRPVIGAVFGVALYALLEGGLLPLTAGEQQSHFFGGLSFLAGFSERWAQDMIVRSAPIAPSPASATGQTSKEAGSNLAEEQPPHR
;
A
#
# COMPACT_ATOMS: atom_id res chain seq x y z
N MET A 1 21.89 -20.14 -7.51
CA MET A 1 21.58 -19.03 -8.43
C MET A 1 22.84 -18.63 -9.19
N PRO A 2 22.91 -18.81 -10.51
CA PRO A 2 24.15 -18.66 -11.29
C PRO A 2 24.75 -17.24 -11.34
N GLY A 3 23.99 -16.19 -10.99
CA GLY A 3 24.49 -14.80 -10.98
C GLY A 3 25.29 -14.38 -9.73
N LEU A 4 24.93 -14.90 -8.54
CA LEU A 4 25.58 -14.51 -7.27
C LEU A 4 27.02 -15.02 -7.15
N SER A 5 27.35 -16.13 -7.80
CA SER A 5 28.70 -16.71 -7.82
C SER A 5 29.70 -15.90 -8.66
N ALA A 6 29.22 -14.98 -9.51
CA ALA A 6 30.07 -14.12 -10.31
C ALA A 6 30.50 -12.85 -9.56
N LEU A 7 29.73 -12.39 -8.57
CA LEU A 7 30.02 -11.17 -7.80
C LEU A 7 31.37 -11.19 -7.07
N PRO A 8 31.80 -12.29 -6.40
CA PRO A 8 33.11 -12.34 -5.76
C PRO A 8 34.26 -12.20 -6.77
N ARG A 9 34.12 -12.80 -7.95
CA ARG A 9 35.13 -12.74 -9.02
C ARG A 9 35.23 -11.33 -9.59
N LEU A 10 34.09 -10.65 -9.72
CA LEU A 10 34.01 -9.28 -10.20
C LEU A 10 34.64 -8.32 -9.17
N ALA A 11 34.37 -8.52 -7.87
CA ALA A 11 35.01 -7.75 -6.80
C ALA A 11 36.53 -7.97 -6.74
N ALA A 12 37.00 -9.20 -6.94
CA ALA A 12 38.43 -9.52 -6.98
C ALA A 12 39.13 -8.88 -8.20
N ALA A 13 38.54 -9.01 -9.39
CA ALA A 13 39.10 -8.46 -10.62
C ALA A 13 39.24 -6.92 -10.59
N VAL A 14 38.31 -6.21 -9.93
CA VAL A 14 38.42 -4.76 -9.73
C VAL A 14 39.63 -4.39 -8.86
N LYS A 15 39.98 -5.21 -7.87
CA LYS A 15 41.12 -4.95 -6.99
C LYS A 15 42.47 -5.24 -7.64
N ASP A 16 42.51 -6.27 -8.47
CA ASP A 16 43.74 -6.67 -9.17
C ASP A 16 44.12 -5.70 -10.32
N SER A 17 43.28 -4.68 -10.60
CA SER A 17 43.50 -3.63 -11.62
C SER A 17 43.73 -4.17 -13.05
N ASP A 18 43.32 -5.40 -13.34
CA ASP A 18 43.42 -5.98 -14.69
C ASP A 18 42.20 -5.60 -15.53
N GLU A 19 42.36 -4.54 -16.33
CA GLU A 19 41.30 -3.95 -17.15
C GLU A 19 40.74 -4.95 -18.20
N ALA A 20 41.60 -5.82 -18.75
CA ALA A 20 41.20 -6.81 -19.75
C ALA A 20 40.35 -7.93 -19.13
N THR A 21 40.78 -8.44 -17.97
CA THR A 21 40.04 -9.46 -17.23
C THR A 21 38.73 -8.90 -16.66
N LEU A 22 38.74 -7.65 -16.19
CA LEU A 22 37.54 -6.98 -15.68
C LEU A 22 36.48 -6.82 -16.78
N SER A 23 36.87 -6.34 -17.96
CA SER A 23 35.97 -6.19 -19.11
C SER A 23 35.33 -7.52 -19.50
N ALA A 24 36.13 -8.59 -19.64
CA ALA A 24 35.63 -9.92 -19.99
C ALA A 24 34.66 -10.51 -18.94
N ILE A 25 34.93 -10.28 -17.65
CA ILE A 25 34.03 -10.72 -16.56
C ILE A 25 32.75 -9.89 -16.56
N LYS A 26 32.85 -8.58 -16.79
CA LYS A 26 31.71 -7.66 -16.87
C LYS A 26 30.80 -8.04 -18.03
N ASP A 27 31.32 -8.25 -19.23
CA ASP A 27 30.55 -8.66 -20.40
C ASP A 27 29.84 -10.00 -20.16
N ARG A 28 30.55 -10.97 -19.57
CA ARG A 28 29.95 -12.27 -19.22
C ARG A 28 28.83 -12.12 -18.18
N PHE A 29 29.02 -11.22 -17.21
CA PHE A 29 28.01 -10.92 -16.20
C PHE A 29 26.79 -10.23 -16.80
N GLU A 30 26.99 -9.22 -17.65
CA GLU A 30 25.92 -8.45 -18.29
C GLU A 30 25.09 -9.32 -19.23
N ASN A 31 25.74 -10.22 -19.98
CA ASN A 31 25.07 -11.19 -20.85
C ASN A 31 24.12 -12.13 -20.08
N HIS A 32 24.42 -12.45 -18.81
CA HIS A 32 23.59 -13.35 -18.01
C HIS A 32 22.56 -12.64 -17.12
N ASN A 33 22.91 -11.47 -16.57
CA ASN A 33 22.15 -10.83 -15.51
C ASN A 33 21.43 -9.55 -15.97
N GLY A 34 21.81 -8.97 -17.11
CA GLY A 34 21.36 -7.67 -17.58
C GLY A 34 22.47 -6.62 -17.50
N ARG A 35 22.23 -5.46 -18.12
CA ARG A 35 23.19 -4.35 -18.18
C ARG A 35 23.41 -3.77 -16.79
N ILE A 36 24.66 -3.52 -16.40
CA ILE A 36 24.95 -2.82 -15.15
C ILE A 36 24.65 -1.34 -15.36
N VAL A 37 23.74 -0.80 -14.55
CA VAL A 37 23.38 0.63 -14.53
C VAL A 37 24.35 1.37 -13.63
N GLU A 38 24.51 0.88 -12.41
CA GLU A 38 25.40 1.44 -11.39
C GLU A 38 26.15 0.33 -10.66
N SER A 39 27.35 0.63 -10.21
CA SER A 39 28.20 -0.30 -9.49
C SER A 39 29.04 0.44 -8.46
N TYR A 40 29.16 -0.15 -7.28
CA TYR A 40 30.01 0.34 -6.20
C TYR A 40 30.90 -0.78 -5.67
N PHE A 41 32.21 -0.51 -5.64
CA PHE A 41 33.26 -1.41 -5.16
C PHE A 41 34.06 -0.69 -4.09
N PRO A 42 33.98 -1.14 -2.83
CA PRO A 42 34.81 -0.58 -1.76
C PRO A 42 36.29 -0.92 -1.95
N ALA A 43 37.18 -0.06 -1.48
CA ALA A 43 38.61 -0.18 -1.71
C ALA A 43 39.27 -1.24 -0.81
N HIS A 44 38.93 -1.22 0.48
CA HIS A 44 39.61 -2.03 1.50
C HIS A 44 38.88 -3.33 1.84
N THR A 45 37.58 -3.41 1.54
CA THR A 45 36.73 -4.56 1.85
C THR A 45 36.36 -5.35 0.60
N ASN A 46 36.28 -6.67 0.70
CA ASN A 46 35.81 -7.52 -0.39
C ASN A 46 34.28 -7.48 -0.40
N ALA A 47 33.73 -6.49 -1.09
CA ALA A 47 32.30 -6.34 -1.26
C ALA A 47 31.99 -5.74 -2.63
N CYS A 48 30.76 -5.90 -3.08
CA CYS A 48 30.29 -5.41 -4.36
C CYS A 48 28.80 -5.12 -4.26
N LEU A 49 28.40 -3.97 -4.79
CA LEU A 49 27.02 -3.57 -4.94
C LEU A 49 26.78 -3.23 -6.41
N LEU A 50 25.81 -3.88 -7.04
CA LEU A 50 25.45 -3.65 -8.44
C LEU A 50 23.95 -3.36 -8.54
N LEU A 51 23.61 -2.35 -9.32
CA LEU A 51 22.27 -2.11 -9.81
C LEU A 51 22.23 -2.54 -11.27
N VAL A 52 21.43 -3.57 -11.56
CA VAL A 52 21.39 -4.21 -12.88
C VAL A 52 20.02 -3.99 -13.50
N GLU A 53 19.99 -3.57 -14.76
CA GLU A 53 18.76 -3.46 -15.56
C GLU A 53 18.71 -4.60 -16.57
N ARG A 54 17.68 -5.44 -16.44
CA ARG A 54 17.40 -6.48 -17.42
C ARG A 54 16.31 -5.99 -18.36
N ASN A 55 16.66 -5.91 -19.63
CA ASN A 55 15.66 -5.77 -20.69
C ASN A 55 14.80 -7.03 -20.67
N GLY A 56 13.49 -6.87 -20.49
CA GLY A 56 12.59 -8.01 -20.59
C GLY A 56 12.57 -8.55 -22.01
N ASN A 57 12.22 -9.83 -22.15
CA ASN A 57 12.33 -10.53 -23.42
C ASN A 57 11.43 -9.87 -24.49
N PRO A 58 11.99 -9.28 -25.56
CA PRO A 58 11.18 -8.65 -26.60
C PRO A 58 10.35 -9.68 -27.40
N ASP A 59 10.76 -10.95 -27.41
CA ASP A 59 10.06 -12.03 -28.13
C ASP A 59 8.88 -12.65 -27.35
N GLY A 60 8.60 -12.15 -26.15
CA GLY A 60 7.56 -12.65 -25.26
C GLY A 60 6.13 -12.18 -25.59
N GLY A 61 5.67 -12.29 -26.84
CA GLY A 61 4.25 -12.06 -27.21
C GLY A 61 3.57 -10.82 -26.60
N ARG A 62 2.27 -10.92 -26.28
CA ARG A 62 1.41 -9.81 -25.78
C ARG A 62 1.85 -9.20 -24.42
N GLU A 63 2.86 -9.75 -23.76
CA GLU A 63 3.48 -9.21 -22.55
C GLU A 63 4.99 -9.10 -22.75
N ALA A 64 5.42 -8.20 -23.64
CA ALA A 64 6.81 -7.74 -23.64
C ALA A 64 7.15 -7.30 -22.21
N GLU A 65 7.97 -8.09 -21.50
CA GLU A 65 8.33 -7.78 -20.12
C GLU A 65 9.02 -6.42 -20.13
N LYS A 66 8.46 -5.45 -19.40
CA LYS A 66 9.08 -4.13 -19.30
C LYS A 66 10.43 -4.27 -18.60
N PRO A 67 11.45 -3.49 -19.00
CA PRO A 67 12.77 -3.55 -18.37
C PRO A 67 12.64 -3.36 -16.86
N TYR A 68 13.35 -4.18 -16.10
CA TYR A 68 13.33 -4.12 -14.65
C TYR A 68 14.72 -4.07 -14.06
N ARG A 69 14.86 -3.23 -13.03
CA ARG A 69 16.08 -3.10 -12.25
C ARG A 69 16.08 -4.10 -11.09
N ARG A 70 17.27 -4.56 -10.73
CA ARG A 70 17.53 -5.48 -9.62
C ARG A 70 18.76 -5.00 -8.85
N LEU A 71 18.67 -5.02 -7.53
CA LEU A 71 19.79 -4.71 -6.64
C LEU A 71 20.50 -6.01 -6.25
N MET A 72 21.80 -6.09 -6.54
CA MET A 72 22.63 -7.21 -6.14
C MET A 72 23.68 -6.72 -5.15
N VAL A 73 23.69 -7.32 -3.95
CA VAL A 73 24.65 -7.00 -2.89
C VAL A 73 25.44 -8.25 -2.53
N TRP A 74 26.76 -8.12 -2.45
CA TRP A 74 27.66 -9.15 -1.94
C TRP A 74 28.71 -8.54 -1.00
N MET A 75 28.99 -9.23 0.11
CA MET A 75 29.99 -8.81 1.10
C MET A 75 30.60 -10.05 1.75
N ASP A 76 31.93 -10.13 1.73
CA ASP A 76 32.73 -11.22 2.28
C ASP A 76 32.88 -11.10 3.81
N ARG A 77 33.29 -9.92 4.29
CA ARG A 77 33.53 -9.61 5.70
C ARG A 77 32.26 -9.28 6.48
N ARG A 78 31.46 -10.30 6.76
CA ARG A 78 30.27 -10.17 7.64
C ARG A 78 30.64 -10.00 9.12
N ASP A 79 31.85 -10.39 9.49
CA ASP A 79 32.41 -10.30 10.84
C ASP A 79 32.45 -8.86 11.38
N ILE A 80 32.78 -7.89 10.54
CA ILE A 80 32.80 -6.46 10.93
C ILE A 80 31.38 -5.95 11.14
N ALA A 81 30.46 -6.30 10.26
CA ALA A 81 29.06 -5.89 10.35
C ALA A 81 28.34 -6.52 11.57
N MET A 82 28.71 -7.74 11.96
CA MET A 82 28.13 -8.43 13.12
C MET A 82 28.51 -7.81 14.48
N ARG A 83 29.54 -6.96 14.54
CA ARG A 83 29.94 -6.29 15.80
C ARG A 83 28.91 -5.28 16.31
N HIS A 84 28.01 -4.81 15.44
CA HIS A 84 26.96 -3.86 15.81
C HIS A 84 25.58 -4.35 15.32
N PRO A 85 24.72 -4.91 16.20
CA PRO A 85 23.42 -5.48 15.81
C PRO A 85 22.49 -4.53 15.01
N PRO A 86 22.37 -3.23 15.36
CA PRO A 86 21.55 -2.32 14.56
C PRO A 86 22.05 -2.12 13.13
N PHE A 87 23.37 -2.18 12.92
CA PHE A 87 23.98 -2.00 11.60
C PHE A 87 23.67 -3.18 10.68
N ILE A 88 23.86 -4.42 11.18
CA ILE A 88 23.53 -5.62 10.41
C ILE A 88 22.02 -5.74 10.15
N ALA A 89 21.18 -5.27 11.09
CA ALA A 89 19.73 -5.19 10.89
C ALA A 89 19.38 -4.23 9.74
N ALA A 90 19.98 -3.03 9.70
CA ALA A 90 19.79 -2.08 8.60
C ALA A 90 20.23 -2.69 7.26
N TYR A 91 21.39 -3.34 7.22
CA TYR A 91 21.90 -4.01 6.01
C TYR A 91 20.94 -5.09 5.49
N TRP A 92 20.47 -6.00 6.35
CA TRP A 92 19.50 -7.02 5.94
C TRP A 92 18.16 -6.42 5.54
N ARG A 93 17.72 -5.35 6.22
CA ARG A 93 16.49 -4.63 5.87
C ARG A 93 16.59 -4.01 4.47
N THR A 94 17.74 -3.44 4.09
CA THR A 94 17.99 -2.95 2.72
C THR A 94 17.83 -4.06 1.68
N ILE A 95 18.47 -5.22 1.90
CA ILE A 95 18.38 -6.36 0.97
C ILE A 95 16.95 -6.88 0.88
N TRP A 96 16.27 -7.01 2.03
CA TRP A 96 14.90 -7.48 2.08
C TRP A 96 13.95 -6.51 1.36
N LEU A 97 14.07 -5.21 1.61
CA LEU A 97 13.22 -4.19 0.99
C LEU A 97 13.47 -4.09 -0.52
N ALA A 98 14.72 -4.26 -0.96
CA ALA A 98 15.05 -4.35 -2.39
C ALA A 98 14.40 -5.56 -3.05
N ARG A 99 14.50 -6.75 -2.44
CA ARG A 99 13.83 -7.97 -2.95
C ARG A 99 12.31 -7.84 -2.96
N ARG A 100 11.74 -7.23 -1.92
CA ARG A 100 10.31 -6.93 -1.86
C ARG A 100 9.90 -5.98 -2.97
N ALA A 101 10.66 -4.90 -3.18
CA ALA A 101 10.47 -3.98 -4.28
C ALA A 101 10.65 -4.65 -5.65
N GLU A 102 11.45 -5.71 -5.79
CA GLU A 102 11.53 -6.49 -7.03
C GLU A 102 10.32 -7.40 -7.24
N HIS A 103 9.86 -8.12 -6.20
CA HIS A 103 8.78 -9.10 -6.31
C HIS A 103 7.37 -8.49 -6.30
N GLU A 104 7.06 -7.63 -5.31
CA GLU A 104 5.70 -7.07 -5.15
C GLU A 104 5.41 -5.95 -6.17
N SER A 105 6.45 -5.30 -6.71
CA SER A 105 6.27 -4.18 -7.65
C SER A 105 5.66 -4.58 -8.98
N LYS A 106 5.79 -5.84 -9.44
CA LYS A 106 5.26 -6.25 -10.74
C LYS A 106 3.78 -5.89 -10.89
N ASN A 107 3.01 -5.98 -9.81
CA ASN A 107 1.58 -5.71 -9.81
C ASN A 107 1.16 -4.39 -9.14
N VAL A 108 2.02 -3.86 -8.26
CA VAL A 108 1.66 -2.78 -7.31
C VAL A 108 2.32 -1.44 -7.64
N LEU A 109 3.60 -1.40 -8.01
CA LEU A 109 4.33 -0.14 -8.25
C LEU A 109 4.46 0.16 -9.73
N THR A 110 4.44 1.45 -10.09
CA THR A 110 4.81 1.85 -11.46
C THR A 110 6.30 1.60 -11.69
N GLN A 111 6.71 1.40 -12.94
CA GLN A 111 8.12 1.18 -13.28
C GLN A 111 9.02 2.32 -12.80
N ARG A 112 8.56 3.58 -12.93
CA ARG A 112 9.30 4.76 -12.49
C ARG A 112 9.45 4.80 -10.97
N THR A 113 8.38 4.57 -10.22
CA THR A 113 8.42 4.53 -8.75
C THR A 113 9.32 3.41 -8.26
N ARG A 114 9.23 2.23 -8.87
CA ARG A 114 10.10 1.09 -8.54
C ARG A 114 11.57 1.41 -8.77
N ASN A 115 11.91 1.96 -9.93
CA ASN A 115 13.29 2.30 -10.25
C ASN A 115 13.83 3.33 -9.24
N LEU A 116 13.05 4.37 -8.93
CA LEU A 116 13.43 5.35 -7.92
C LEU A 116 13.60 4.73 -6.52
N CYS A 117 12.75 3.77 -6.11
CA CYS A 117 12.94 3.04 -4.85
C CYS A 117 14.26 2.26 -4.85
N LEU A 118 14.59 1.58 -5.95
CA LEU A 118 15.83 0.81 -6.06
C LEU A 118 17.07 1.71 -6.08
N ASP A 119 16.98 2.88 -6.71
CA ASP A 119 18.05 3.89 -6.71
C ASP A 119 18.29 4.41 -5.27
N MET A 120 17.23 4.76 -4.54
CA MET A 120 17.35 5.15 -3.11
C MET A 120 17.91 4.02 -2.23
N LEU A 121 17.53 2.76 -2.48
CA LEU A 121 18.07 1.61 -1.75
C LEU A 121 19.54 1.35 -2.09
N PHE A 122 19.95 1.61 -3.33
CA PHE A 122 21.35 1.56 -3.74
C PHE A 122 22.15 2.59 -2.95
N ASP A 123 21.69 3.83 -2.84
CA ASP A 123 22.37 4.88 -2.05
C ASP A 123 22.54 4.49 -0.58
N VAL A 124 21.50 3.94 0.06
CA VAL A 124 21.58 3.46 1.44
C VAL A 124 22.58 2.30 1.56
N ALA A 125 22.60 1.38 0.59
CA ALA A 125 23.56 0.29 0.57
C ALA A 125 25.00 0.79 0.38
N VAL A 126 25.23 1.79 -0.48
CA VAL A 126 26.54 2.44 -0.65
C VAL A 126 27.00 3.08 0.66
N LEU A 127 26.12 3.81 1.36
CA LEU A 127 26.43 4.43 2.65
C LEU A 127 26.86 3.40 3.70
N LEU A 128 26.11 2.29 3.82
CA LEU A 128 26.44 1.20 4.74
C LEU A 128 27.78 0.57 4.36
N LEU A 129 27.97 0.18 3.10
CA LEU A 129 29.17 -0.53 2.65
C LEU A 129 30.42 0.37 2.73
N GLY A 130 30.30 1.65 2.36
CA GLY A 130 31.37 2.64 2.48
C GLY A 130 31.76 2.92 3.93
N THR A 131 30.81 2.84 4.87
CA THR A 131 31.14 2.92 6.30
C THR A 131 31.99 1.74 6.75
N VAL A 132 31.60 0.51 6.36
CA VAL A 132 32.41 -0.70 6.66
C VAL A 132 33.81 -0.59 6.04
N ASP A 133 33.89 -0.07 4.82
CA ASP A 133 35.17 0.13 4.14
C ASP A 133 36.09 1.13 4.84
N SER A 134 35.53 2.26 5.26
CA SER A 134 36.26 3.30 5.99
C SER A 134 36.71 2.86 7.40
N ILE A 135 36.04 1.86 7.98
CA ILE A 135 36.42 1.25 9.26
C ILE A 135 37.50 0.19 9.02
N ALA A 136 37.43 -0.56 7.93
CA ALA A 136 38.47 -1.52 7.58
C ALA A 136 39.84 -0.84 7.37
N SER A 137 39.87 0.44 6.99
CA SER A 137 41.11 1.23 6.91
C SER A 137 41.56 1.86 8.25
N THR A 138 40.66 2.06 9.23
CA THR A 138 40.94 2.84 10.44
C THR A 138 40.74 1.99 11.71
N LYS A 139 41.79 1.78 12.51
CA LYS A 139 41.75 0.87 13.67
C LYS A 139 40.96 1.37 14.90
N ASP A 140 40.65 2.67 15.02
CA ASP A 140 40.44 3.26 16.36
C ASP A 140 39.05 3.85 16.67
N GLU A 141 38.07 3.86 15.73
CA GLU A 141 36.77 4.48 16.01
C GLU A 141 35.58 3.73 15.38
N THR A 142 35.52 2.43 15.65
CA THR A 142 34.61 1.50 14.95
C THR A 142 33.14 1.68 15.37
N THR A 143 32.86 1.82 16.67
CA THR A 143 31.50 1.66 17.20
C THR A 143 30.63 2.91 16.98
N VAL A 144 31.15 4.11 17.27
CA VAL A 144 30.40 5.38 17.15
C VAL A 144 30.00 5.67 15.70
N ARG A 145 30.89 5.34 14.75
CA ARG A 145 30.63 5.53 13.31
C ARG A 145 29.57 4.54 12.81
N LEU A 146 29.64 3.26 13.23
CA LEU A 146 28.61 2.27 12.90
C LEU A 146 27.25 2.64 13.46
N GLU A 147 27.20 3.16 14.69
CA GLU A 147 25.96 3.60 15.33
C GLU A 147 25.31 4.75 14.56
N ARG A 148 26.05 5.84 14.31
CA ARG A 148 25.54 7.00 13.55
C ARG A 148 25.06 6.60 12.15
N THR A 149 25.86 5.80 11.42
CA THR A 149 25.45 5.34 10.08
C THR A 149 24.20 4.47 10.16
N SER A 150 24.11 3.56 11.15
CA SER A 150 22.93 2.71 11.27
C SER A 150 21.65 3.52 11.54
N LEU A 151 21.72 4.57 12.36
CA LEU A 151 20.59 5.46 12.60
C LEU A 151 20.16 6.19 11.33
N VAL A 152 21.10 6.77 10.58
CA VAL A 152 20.82 7.46 9.31
C VAL A 152 20.22 6.47 8.30
N ALA A 153 20.83 5.30 8.13
CA ALA A 153 20.35 4.26 7.23
C ALA A 153 18.94 3.79 7.59
N THR A 154 18.63 3.59 8.87
CA THR A 154 17.27 3.22 9.30
C THR A 154 16.24 4.30 8.99
N ALA A 155 16.57 5.57 9.20
CA ALA A 155 15.69 6.68 8.88
C ALA A 155 15.43 6.80 7.37
N ASP A 156 16.45 6.58 6.54
CA ASP A 156 16.29 6.58 5.09
C ASP A 156 15.53 5.36 4.59
N LEU A 157 15.73 4.17 5.18
CA LEU A 157 14.92 2.99 4.88
C LEU A 157 13.43 3.21 5.20
N ASP A 158 13.12 3.86 6.33
CA ASP A 158 11.74 4.23 6.67
C ASP A 158 11.14 5.21 5.65
N ARG A 159 11.95 6.13 5.11
CA ARG A 159 11.51 7.05 4.04
C ARG A 159 11.23 6.31 2.74
N VAL A 160 12.09 5.37 2.35
CA VAL A 160 11.91 4.53 1.17
C VAL A 160 10.65 3.68 1.29
N GLU A 161 10.43 3.06 2.44
CA GLU A 161 9.24 2.24 2.70
C GLU A 161 7.96 3.08 2.60
N LYS A 162 7.91 4.24 3.28
CA LYS A 162 6.79 5.18 3.18
C LYS A 162 6.59 5.72 1.76
N PHE A 163 7.64 5.85 0.97
CA PHE A 163 7.54 6.28 -0.43
C PHE A 163 6.95 5.16 -1.30
N ALA A 164 7.41 3.92 -1.11
CA ALA A 164 6.87 2.75 -1.80
C ALA A 164 5.38 2.53 -1.45
N GLU A 165 5.01 2.62 -0.18
CA GLU A 165 3.61 2.53 0.26
C GLU A 165 2.73 3.59 -0.39
N ARG A 166 3.18 4.86 -0.38
CA ARG A 166 2.47 5.95 -1.05
C ARG A 166 2.30 5.67 -2.55
N GLY A 167 3.33 5.16 -3.22
CA GLY A 167 3.26 4.79 -4.64
C GLY A 167 2.29 3.64 -4.93
N ALA A 168 2.24 2.63 -4.06
CA ALA A 168 1.33 1.49 -4.16
C ALA A 168 -0.13 1.93 -4.07
N ILE A 169 -0.43 2.80 -3.10
CA ILE A 169 -1.75 3.35 -2.83
C ILE A 169 -2.32 4.08 -4.07
N HIS A 170 -1.50 4.88 -4.77
CA HIS A 170 -1.95 5.62 -5.96
C HIS A 170 -2.38 4.71 -7.11
N ARG A 171 -1.72 3.56 -7.31
CA ARG A 171 -2.07 2.61 -8.39
C ARG A 171 -3.35 1.84 -8.06
N THR A 172 -3.53 1.45 -6.80
CA THR A 172 -4.77 0.84 -6.30
C THR A 172 -5.94 1.80 -6.49
N PHE A 173 -5.74 3.10 -6.22
CA PHE A 173 -6.76 4.12 -6.46
C PHE A 173 -7.09 4.31 -7.94
N ALA A 174 -6.11 4.27 -8.85
CA ALA A 174 -6.37 4.38 -10.28
C ALA A 174 -7.29 3.25 -10.80
N ARG A 175 -7.07 2.00 -10.36
CA ARG A 175 -7.94 0.86 -10.71
C ARG A 175 -9.34 0.99 -10.12
N TYR A 176 -9.44 1.51 -8.90
CA TYR A 176 -10.72 1.79 -8.26
C TYR A 176 -11.50 2.90 -9.00
N LEU A 177 -10.82 3.97 -9.41
CA LEU A 177 -11.41 5.08 -10.18
C LEU A 177 -11.91 4.63 -11.55
N LEU A 178 -11.18 3.71 -12.21
CA LEU A 178 -11.62 3.07 -13.44
C LEU A 178 -12.93 2.27 -13.27
N GLY A 179 -13.27 1.82 -12.07
CA GLY A 179 -14.54 1.15 -11.77
C GLY A 179 -15.75 2.09 -11.82
N LEU A 180 -15.58 3.38 -11.50
CA LEU A 180 -16.68 4.35 -11.47
C LEU A 180 -17.44 4.48 -12.81
N PRO A 181 -16.79 4.69 -13.98
CA PRO A 181 -17.51 4.76 -15.25
C PRO A 181 -18.23 3.46 -15.61
N ALA A 182 -17.69 2.29 -15.20
CA ALA A 182 -18.39 1.02 -15.37
C ALA A 182 -19.66 0.95 -14.51
N GLY A 183 -19.62 1.48 -13.29
CA GLY A 183 -20.81 1.65 -12.44
C GLY A 183 -21.86 2.58 -13.04
N ILE A 184 -21.43 3.70 -13.64
CA ILE A 184 -22.33 4.62 -14.35
C ILE A 184 -22.98 3.93 -15.55
N MET A 185 -22.20 3.19 -16.36
CA MET A 185 -22.76 2.41 -17.47
C MET A 185 -23.77 1.37 -17.00
N LEU A 186 -23.48 0.69 -15.89
CA LEU A 186 -24.38 -0.30 -15.29
C LEU A 186 -25.71 0.32 -14.83
N LEU A 187 -25.70 1.59 -14.41
CA LEU A 187 -26.92 2.35 -14.07
C LEU A 187 -27.64 2.92 -15.30
N ALA A 188 -26.90 3.37 -16.31
CA ALA A 188 -27.46 3.99 -17.50
C ALA A 188 -28.28 3.00 -18.33
N LEU A 189 -27.85 1.73 -18.42
CA LEU A 189 -28.52 0.70 -19.19
C LEU A 189 -29.98 0.43 -18.73
N PRO A 190 -30.27 0.13 -17.46
CA PRO A 190 -31.64 -0.10 -17.00
C PRO A 190 -32.50 1.18 -17.07
N VAL A 191 -31.93 2.36 -16.83
CA VAL A 191 -32.65 3.64 -16.99
C VAL A 191 -33.09 3.84 -18.44
N TYR A 192 -32.18 3.60 -19.39
CA TYR A 192 -32.47 3.68 -20.82
C TYR A 192 -33.55 2.67 -21.25
N VAL A 193 -33.43 1.41 -20.80
CA VAL A 193 -34.43 0.37 -21.07
C VAL A 193 -35.80 0.75 -20.47
N MET A 194 -35.83 1.31 -19.26
CA MET A 194 -37.05 1.76 -18.62
C MET A 194 -37.74 2.89 -19.40
N GLU A 195 -36.97 3.86 -19.90
CA GLU A 195 -37.47 4.98 -20.68
C GLU A 195 -38.03 4.54 -22.05
N GLN A 196 -37.39 3.55 -22.69
CA GLN A 196 -37.79 3.06 -24.02
C GLN A 196 -38.96 2.06 -23.98
N HIS A 197 -39.03 1.19 -22.98
CA HIS A 197 -39.92 0.03 -22.99
C HIS A 197 -41.07 0.09 -21.99
N LEU A 198 -40.97 0.87 -20.90
CA LEU A 198 -42.05 0.99 -19.94
C LEU A 198 -42.86 2.26 -20.23
N ARG A 199 -44.16 2.11 -20.49
CA ARG A 199 -45.11 3.23 -20.66
C ARG A 199 -45.69 3.66 -19.31
N ILE A 200 -44.83 4.06 -18.39
CA ILE A 200 -45.25 4.64 -17.10
C ILE A 200 -45.52 6.14 -17.31
N ALA A 201 -46.28 6.78 -16.42
CA ALA A 201 -46.48 8.23 -16.44
C ALA A 201 -45.14 8.98 -16.53
N GLN A 202 -45.01 9.87 -17.52
CA GLN A 202 -43.76 10.57 -17.83
C GLN A 202 -43.21 11.36 -16.64
N SER A 203 -44.08 11.94 -15.80
CA SER A 203 -43.69 12.67 -14.59
C SER A 203 -42.98 11.76 -13.58
N PHE A 204 -43.50 10.55 -13.35
CA PHE A 204 -42.91 9.58 -12.43
C PHE A 204 -41.55 9.05 -12.93
N GLN A 205 -41.45 8.78 -14.24
CA GLN A 205 -40.19 8.35 -14.86
C GLN A 205 -39.09 9.41 -14.71
N HIS A 206 -39.41 10.68 -14.94
CA HIS A 206 -38.44 11.76 -14.76
C HIS A 206 -37.95 11.89 -13.32
N LEU A 207 -38.84 11.77 -12.33
CA LEU A 207 -38.46 11.85 -10.92
C LEU A 207 -37.53 10.70 -10.50
N ILE A 208 -37.85 9.46 -10.88
CA ILE A 208 -36.99 8.31 -10.58
C ILE A 208 -35.63 8.45 -11.25
N THR A 209 -35.58 8.89 -12.51
CA THR A 209 -34.33 9.11 -13.22
C THR A 209 -33.47 10.17 -12.53
N LEU A 210 -34.07 11.28 -12.08
CA LEU A 210 -33.36 12.30 -11.28
C LEU A 210 -32.85 11.74 -9.94
N CYS A 211 -33.60 10.85 -9.30
CA CYS A 211 -33.16 10.20 -8.05
C CYS A 211 -31.97 9.27 -8.28
N ILE A 212 -32.00 8.48 -9.35
CA ILE A 212 -30.90 7.58 -9.74
C ILE A 212 -29.63 8.37 -10.06
N ILE A 213 -29.75 9.42 -10.88
CA ILE A 213 -28.63 10.28 -11.26
C ILE A 213 -28.10 11.03 -10.03
N GLY A 214 -29.00 11.64 -9.24
CA GLY A 214 -28.64 12.37 -8.03
C GLY A 214 -27.89 11.48 -7.04
N GLY A 215 -28.45 10.31 -6.71
CA GLY A 215 -27.83 9.34 -5.80
C GLY A 215 -26.49 8.79 -6.31
N GLY A 216 -26.39 8.49 -7.61
CA GLY A 216 -25.14 8.06 -8.22
C GLY A 216 -24.05 9.14 -8.15
N ILE A 217 -24.39 10.40 -8.49
CA ILE A 217 -23.47 11.54 -8.40
C ILE A 217 -23.07 11.81 -6.95
N GLY A 218 -24.01 11.72 -6.00
CA GLY A 218 -23.75 11.86 -4.57
C GLY A 218 -22.72 10.84 -4.06
N ALA A 219 -22.87 9.57 -4.47
CA ALA A 219 -21.90 8.52 -4.13
C ALA A 219 -20.52 8.78 -4.76
N ILE A 220 -20.45 9.24 -6.02
CA ILE A 220 -19.19 9.62 -6.66
C ILE A 220 -18.52 10.79 -5.94
N ALA A 221 -19.28 11.82 -5.57
CA ALA A 221 -18.78 12.97 -4.82
C ALA A 221 -18.23 12.53 -3.44
N SER A 222 -18.91 11.61 -2.76
CA SER A 222 -18.46 11.02 -1.49
C SER A 222 -17.10 10.31 -1.63
N VAL A 223 -16.93 9.58 -2.73
CA VAL A 223 -15.66 8.93 -3.09
C VAL A 223 -14.55 9.94 -3.41
N MET A 224 -14.86 10.99 -4.16
CA MET A 224 -13.90 12.06 -4.47
C MET A 224 -13.39 12.75 -3.20
N VAL A 225 -14.30 13.14 -2.30
CA VAL A 225 -13.94 13.76 -1.01
C VAL A 225 -13.04 12.84 -0.18
N ARG A 226 -13.27 11.52 -0.23
CA ARG A 226 -12.42 10.53 0.45
C ARG A 226 -11.00 10.52 -0.09
N ILE A 227 -10.86 10.51 -1.40
CA ILE A 227 -9.56 10.48 -2.08
C ILE A 227 -8.79 11.75 -1.76
N THR A 228 -9.44 12.92 -1.83
CA THR A 228 -8.81 14.21 -1.51
C THR A 228 -8.39 14.31 -0.03
N ARG A 229 -9.09 13.65 0.89
CA ARG A 229 -8.75 13.63 2.32
C ARG A 229 -7.70 12.58 2.69
N GLY A 230 -7.15 11.83 1.73
CA GLY A 230 -6.09 10.84 1.97
C GLY A 230 -6.50 9.70 2.90
N GLN A 231 -7.80 9.48 3.10
CA GLN A 231 -8.27 8.39 3.95
C GLN A 231 -8.07 7.08 3.21
N ASN A 232 -7.17 6.23 3.72
CA ASN A 232 -6.95 4.88 3.21
C ASN A 232 -8.31 4.23 2.90
N LEU A 233 -8.60 4.02 1.62
CA LEU A 233 -9.48 2.90 1.32
C LEU A 233 -8.72 1.70 1.88
N SER A 234 -9.35 0.97 2.80
CA SER A 234 -8.94 -0.37 3.17
C SER A 234 -9.15 -1.30 1.98
N VAL A 235 -8.59 -0.92 0.83
CA VAL A 235 -8.40 -1.81 -0.29
C VAL A 235 -7.09 -2.47 0.05
N ASP A 236 -7.24 -3.68 0.57
CA ASP A 236 -6.12 -4.57 0.79
C ASP A 236 -5.35 -4.67 -0.52
N VAL A 237 -4.08 -4.29 -0.51
CA VAL A 237 -3.22 -4.29 -1.70
C VAL A 237 -3.07 -5.71 -2.26
N ASN A 238 -3.39 -6.73 -1.44
CA ASN A 238 -3.45 -8.13 -1.81
C ASN A 238 -4.79 -8.57 -2.41
N GLN A 239 -5.87 -7.79 -2.28
CA GLN A 239 -7.12 -8.07 -2.97
C GLN A 239 -6.94 -7.75 -4.45
N GLY A 240 -7.05 -8.78 -5.30
CA GLY A 240 -6.77 -8.72 -6.73
C GLY A 240 -7.47 -7.53 -7.42
N GLY A 241 -6.84 -7.01 -8.48
CA GLY A 241 -7.28 -5.78 -9.16
C GLY A 241 -8.75 -5.76 -9.62
N VAL A 242 -9.34 -6.94 -9.84
CA VAL A 242 -10.76 -7.12 -10.19
C VAL A 242 -11.68 -6.77 -9.02
N VAL A 243 -11.36 -7.19 -7.80
CA VAL A 243 -12.17 -6.90 -6.60
C VAL A 243 -12.20 -5.40 -6.33
N THR A 244 -11.03 -4.76 -6.44
CA THR A 244 -10.89 -3.31 -6.29
C THR A 244 -11.67 -2.53 -7.35
N PHE A 245 -11.66 -3.01 -8.60
CA PHE A 245 -12.44 -2.43 -9.69
C PHE A 245 -13.94 -2.56 -9.42
N LEU A 246 -14.38 -3.76 -9.04
CA LEU A 246 -15.79 -4.08 -8.81
C LEU A 246 -16.34 -3.30 -7.61
N ALA A 247 -15.55 -3.13 -6.54
CA ALA A 247 -15.88 -2.28 -5.41
C ALA A 247 -16.06 -0.80 -5.80
N GLY A 248 -15.30 -0.32 -6.80
CA GLY A 248 -15.50 1.01 -7.38
C GLY A 248 -16.79 1.11 -8.19
N ALA A 249 -17.11 0.10 -8.98
CA ALA A 249 -18.28 0.08 -9.85
C ALA A 249 -19.62 -0.02 -9.11
N PHE A 250 -19.68 -0.77 -8.00
CA PHE A 250 -20.93 -0.92 -7.25
C PHE A 250 -21.33 0.31 -6.43
N ARG A 251 -20.39 1.21 -6.12
CA ARG A 251 -20.68 2.38 -5.27
C ARG A 251 -21.71 3.35 -5.86
N PRO A 252 -21.59 3.79 -7.13
CA PRO A 252 -22.64 4.55 -7.79
C PRO A 252 -24.00 3.85 -7.74
N VAL A 253 -24.01 2.52 -7.90
CA VAL A 253 -25.25 1.71 -7.87
C VAL A 253 -25.92 1.77 -6.51
N ILE A 254 -25.16 1.57 -5.43
CA ILE A 254 -25.68 1.66 -4.05
C ILE A 254 -26.22 3.08 -3.79
N GLY A 255 -25.50 4.11 -4.22
CA GLY A 255 -25.96 5.50 -4.10
C GLY A 255 -27.28 5.77 -4.82
N ALA A 256 -27.43 5.26 -6.04
CA ALA A 256 -28.67 5.36 -6.80
C ALA A 256 -29.83 4.62 -6.11
N VAL A 257 -29.59 3.42 -5.58
CA VAL A 257 -30.60 2.66 -4.82
C VAL A 257 -31.05 3.43 -3.58
N PHE A 258 -30.12 4.06 -2.84
CA PHE A 258 -30.50 4.90 -1.70
C PHE A 258 -31.31 6.12 -2.09
N GLY A 259 -30.98 6.77 -3.22
CA GLY A 259 -31.79 7.87 -3.75
C GLY A 259 -33.23 7.44 -4.05
N VAL A 260 -33.41 6.32 -4.76
CA VAL A 260 -34.74 5.78 -5.08
C VAL A 260 -35.49 5.32 -3.83
N ALA A 261 -34.80 4.68 -2.88
CA ALA A 261 -35.41 4.25 -1.62
C ALA A 261 -35.92 5.46 -0.82
N LEU A 262 -35.16 6.55 -0.78
CA LEU A 262 -35.56 7.75 -0.06
C LEU A 262 -36.76 8.46 -0.72
N TYR A 263 -36.83 8.46 -2.06
CA TYR A 263 -38.02 8.86 -2.80
C TYR A 263 -39.25 8.02 -2.40
N ALA A 264 -39.12 6.68 -2.37
CA ALA A 264 -40.21 5.78 -2.01
C ALA A 264 -40.68 5.95 -0.55
N LEU A 265 -39.76 6.20 0.39
CA LEU A 265 -40.10 6.46 1.80
C LEU A 265 -40.89 7.77 1.96
N LEU A 266 -40.57 8.78 1.16
CA LEU A 266 -41.26 10.07 1.20
C LEU A 266 -42.65 10.01 0.59
N GLU A 267 -42.77 9.46 -0.61
CA GLU A 267 -44.07 9.25 -1.25
C GLU A 267 -44.94 8.28 -0.46
N GLY A 268 -44.34 7.30 0.22
CA GLY A 268 -45.02 6.40 1.14
C GLY A 268 -45.47 7.04 2.46
N GLY A 269 -45.19 8.33 2.68
CA GLY A 269 -45.60 9.06 3.88
C GLY A 269 -44.87 8.65 5.17
N LEU A 270 -43.78 7.89 5.07
CA LEU A 270 -42.97 7.48 6.23
C LEU A 270 -42.11 8.62 6.78
N LEU A 271 -41.81 9.62 5.95
CA LEU A 271 -41.06 10.81 6.31
C LEU A 271 -41.95 12.05 6.20
N PRO A 272 -42.08 12.87 7.25
CA PRO A 272 -42.93 14.06 7.26
C PRO A 272 -42.26 15.25 6.55
N LEU A 273 -41.81 15.06 5.32
CA LEU A 273 -41.25 16.14 4.49
C LEU A 273 -42.17 16.36 3.28
N THR A 274 -42.56 17.60 3.06
CA THR A 274 -43.37 17.99 1.90
C THR A 274 -42.47 18.57 0.82
N ALA A 275 -42.54 17.99 -0.37
CA ALA A 275 -41.92 18.58 -1.55
C ALA A 275 -42.74 19.80 -1.99
N GLY A 276 -42.13 20.98 -2.02
CA GLY A 276 -42.75 22.20 -2.54
C GLY A 276 -42.97 22.17 -4.06
N GLU A 277 -43.25 23.32 -4.69
CA GLU A 277 -43.52 23.43 -6.13
C GLU A 277 -42.38 22.88 -7.03
N GLN A 278 -41.15 22.81 -6.50
CA GLN A 278 -39.97 22.30 -7.19
C GLN A 278 -39.63 20.85 -6.81
N GLN A 279 -40.58 19.94 -7.00
CA GLN A 279 -40.43 18.52 -6.63
C GLN A 279 -39.19 17.85 -7.26
N SER A 280 -38.89 18.16 -8.52
CA SER A 280 -37.73 17.61 -9.24
C SER A 280 -36.39 17.98 -8.59
N HIS A 281 -36.22 19.24 -8.18
CA HIS A 281 -35.01 19.71 -7.49
C HIS A 281 -34.93 19.16 -6.07
N PHE A 282 -36.06 19.09 -5.37
CA PHE A 282 -36.14 18.51 -4.03
C PHE A 282 -35.68 17.05 -4.02
N PHE A 283 -36.29 16.20 -4.86
CA PHE A 283 -35.94 14.78 -4.91
C PHE A 283 -34.55 14.51 -5.48
N GLY A 284 -34.11 15.31 -6.46
CA GLY A 284 -32.74 15.22 -6.99
C GLY A 284 -31.68 15.56 -5.95
N GLY A 285 -31.85 16.67 -5.23
CA GLY A 285 -30.93 17.10 -4.17
C GLY A 285 -30.96 16.16 -2.97
N LEU A 286 -32.14 15.67 -2.60
CA LEU A 286 -32.28 14.71 -1.51
C LEU A 286 -31.64 13.36 -1.86
N SER A 287 -31.83 12.88 -3.10
CA SER A 287 -31.18 11.66 -3.56
C SER A 287 -29.66 11.80 -3.62
N PHE A 288 -29.16 12.97 -4.01
CA PHE A 288 -27.73 13.28 -3.92
C PHE A 288 -27.22 13.17 -2.49
N LEU A 289 -27.92 13.75 -1.51
CA LEU A 289 -27.56 13.63 -0.11
C LEU A 289 -27.60 12.17 0.36
N ALA A 290 -28.62 11.40 -0.04
CA ALA A 290 -28.73 9.98 0.27
C ALA A 290 -27.54 9.18 -0.25
N GLY A 291 -27.20 9.35 -1.54
CA GLY A 291 -26.04 8.72 -2.15
C GLY A 291 -24.72 9.17 -1.55
N PHE A 292 -24.61 10.43 -1.14
CA PHE A 292 -23.44 10.94 -0.42
C PHE A 292 -23.33 10.33 0.99
N SER A 293 -24.46 10.06 1.64
CA SER A 293 -24.56 9.54 3.00
C SER A 293 -24.28 8.04 3.16
N GLU A 294 -24.21 7.26 2.06
CA GLU A 294 -23.86 5.83 2.06
C GLU A 294 -22.68 5.51 2.98
N ARG A 295 -21.68 6.39 2.96
CA ARG A 295 -20.50 6.27 3.79
C ARG A 295 -20.68 6.78 5.23
N TRP A 296 -21.44 7.85 5.45
CA TRP A 296 -21.72 8.32 6.82
C TRP A 296 -22.48 7.25 7.61
N ALA A 297 -23.40 6.55 6.97
CA ALA A 297 -24.10 5.42 7.57
C ALA A 297 -23.14 4.27 7.91
N GLN A 298 -22.26 3.86 6.98
CA GLN A 298 -21.27 2.81 7.26
C GLN A 298 -20.25 3.21 8.34
N ASP A 299 -19.68 4.42 8.28
CA ASP A 299 -18.70 4.90 9.25
C ASP A 299 -19.35 5.09 10.65
N MET A 300 -20.63 5.43 10.74
CA MET A 300 -21.38 5.44 12.01
C MET A 300 -21.64 4.02 12.55
N ILE A 301 -22.05 3.07 11.70
CA ILE A 301 -22.32 1.68 12.11
C ILE A 301 -21.05 0.98 12.60
N VAL A 302 -19.91 1.17 11.91
CA VAL A 302 -18.63 0.57 12.31
C VAL A 302 -18.11 1.15 13.63
N ARG A 303 -18.37 2.44 13.91
CA ARG A 303 -18.00 3.08 15.19
C ARG A 303 -18.95 2.76 16.34
N SER A 304 -20.17 2.32 16.06
CA SER A 304 -21.19 1.99 17.06
C SER A 304 -21.33 0.49 17.31
N ALA A 305 -20.63 -0.37 16.54
CA ALA A 305 -20.47 -1.76 16.87
C ALA A 305 -19.72 -1.90 18.21
N PRO A 306 -20.32 -2.49 19.26
CA PRO A 306 -19.62 -2.75 20.50
C PRO A 306 -18.43 -3.66 20.22
N ILE A 307 -17.24 -3.25 20.66
CA ILE A 307 -16.10 -4.15 20.74
C ILE A 307 -16.52 -5.27 21.70
N ALA A 308 -16.93 -6.41 21.14
CA ALA A 308 -17.15 -7.61 21.93
C ALA A 308 -15.81 -7.91 22.64
N PRO A 309 -15.79 -8.02 23.98
CA PRO A 309 -14.58 -8.40 24.68
C PRO A 309 -14.15 -9.78 24.18
N SER A 310 -12.93 -9.85 23.64
CA SER A 310 -12.29 -11.10 23.24
C SER A 310 -12.30 -12.06 24.44
N PRO A 311 -12.74 -13.33 24.29
CA PRO A 311 -12.79 -14.31 25.38
C PRO A 311 -11.39 -14.88 25.66
N ALA A 312 -10.46 -14.01 26.02
CA ALA A 312 -9.08 -14.36 26.35
C ALA A 312 -8.54 -13.42 27.43
N SER A 313 -9.25 -13.29 28.56
CA SER A 313 -8.73 -12.70 29.81
C SER A 313 -9.58 -13.09 31.03
N ALA A 314 -10.15 -14.29 31.05
CA ALA A 314 -10.85 -14.85 32.22
C ALA A 314 -10.11 -16.07 32.77
N THR A 315 -8.81 -15.94 33.00
CA THR A 315 -8.04 -16.88 33.83
C THR A 315 -6.86 -16.12 34.43
N GLY A 316 -7.09 -15.44 35.54
CA GLY A 316 -6.02 -14.70 36.21
C GLY A 316 -6.47 -13.72 37.27
N GLN A 317 -7.48 -14.05 38.08
CA GLN A 317 -7.80 -13.31 39.31
C GLN A 317 -8.69 -14.16 40.23
N THR A 318 -8.08 -15.14 40.90
CA THR A 318 -8.60 -15.77 42.12
C THR A 318 -7.44 -16.43 42.85
N SER A 319 -6.65 -15.64 43.58
CA SER A 319 -5.97 -16.07 44.81
C SER A 319 -5.12 -14.91 45.35
N LYS A 320 -5.76 -13.97 46.05
CA LYS A 320 -5.14 -13.09 47.07
C LYS A 320 -6.20 -12.19 47.68
N GLU A 321 -7.15 -12.77 48.41
CA GLU A 321 -7.97 -12.06 49.40
C GLU A 321 -8.72 -13.09 50.25
N ALA A 322 -7.97 -13.79 51.10
CA ALA A 322 -8.50 -14.57 52.20
C ALA A 322 -7.50 -14.45 53.35
N GLY A 323 -7.81 -13.61 54.33
CA GLY A 323 -7.05 -13.52 55.57
C GLY A 323 -6.76 -12.11 56.06
N SER A 324 -7.80 -11.33 56.37
CA SER A 324 -7.77 -10.35 57.46
C SER A 324 -9.15 -9.71 57.56
N ASN A 325 -9.95 -10.14 58.54
CA ASN A 325 -10.98 -9.38 59.26
C ASN A 325 -11.89 -10.38 59.98
N LEU A 326 -11.40 -10.93 61.10
CA LEU A 326 -12.28 -11.46 62.14
C LEU A 326 -12.67 -10.26 62.99
N ALA A 327 -13.96 -9.94 62.91
CA ALA A 327 -14.61 -8.89 63.66
C ALA A 327 -14.72 -9.28 65.14
N GLU A 328 -14.34 -8.30 65.93
CA GLU A 328 -14.77 -7.95 67.28
C GLU A 328 -16.26 -8.24 67.53
N GLU A 329 -16.55 -9.18 68.43
CA GLU A 329 -17.87 -9.44 68.99
C GLU A 329 -17.81 -9.09 70.49
N GLN A 330 -18.48 -8.01 70.90
CA GLN A 330 -18.72 -7.64 72.30
C GLN A 330 -20.17 -7.99 72.68
N PRO A 331 -20.42 -8.65 73.83
CA PRO A 331 -21.77 -9.07 74.24
C PRO A 331 -22.47 -8.03 75.14
N PRO A 332 -23.80 -8.16 75.37
CA PRO A 332 -24.59 -7.12 76.02
C PRO A 332 -24.62 -7.22 77.56
N HIS A 333 -24.65 -6.03 78.17
CA HIS A 333 -25.21 -5.63 79.47
C HIS A 333 -25.33 -6.66 80.61
N ARG A 334 -24.56 -6.40 81.68
CA ARG A 334 -25.09 -6.13 83.03
C ARG A 334 -24.13 -5.25 83.82
#